data_AF-A0A956T4D7-F1
#
_entry.id   AF-A0A956T4D7-F1
#
_cell.length_a   1.000
_cell.length_b   1.000
_cell.length_c   1.000
_cell.angle_alpha   90.00
_cell.angle_beta   90.00
_cell.angle_gamma   90.00
#
_symmetry.space_group_name_H-M   'P 1'
#
loop_
_entity.id
_entity.type
_entity.pdbx_description
1 polymer ?
#
loop_
_entity_poly.entity_id
_entity_poly.type
_entity_poly.pdbx_seq_one_letter_code
_entity_poly.pdbx_strand_id
1 'polypeptide(L)'
;MLSEMKLPEQFFAHFPKEVKPLLIMRDSVLFLELFWSLLNSSGECTCSEVLPALEEAWLDTPDGPATSEGRFVFFDRSFRSRPLDR
;
A
#
# COMPACT_ATOMS: atom_id res chain seq x y z
N MET A 1 -20.69 -1.11 -11.94
CA MET A 1 -19.31 -1.59 -12.15
C MET A 1 -18.49 -1.72 -10.86
N LEU A 2 -17.99 -0.64 -10.21
CA LEU A 2 -17.23 -0.81 -8.94
C LEU A 2 -18.08 -1.30 -7.77
N SER A 3 -19.35 -0.88 -7.70
CA SER A 3 -20.32 -1.35 -6.71
C SER A 3 -20.62 -2.85 -6.81
N GLU A 4 -20.50 -3.44 -8.01
CA GLU A 4 -20.67 -4.88 -8.23
C GLU A 4 -19.44 -5.68 -7.78
N MET A 5 -18.26 -5.05 -7.79
CA MET A 5 -16.99 -5.66 -7.36
C MET A 5 -16.82 -5.69 -5.83
N LYS A 6 -17.79 -5.16 -5.07
CA LYS A 6 -17.78 -5.10 -3.60
C LYS A 6 -16.48 -4.51 -3.01
N LEU A 7 -15.88 -3.55 -3.70
CA LEU A 7 -14.67 -2.88 -3.20
C LEU A 7 -15.01 -1.96 -2.01
N PRO A 8 -14.13 -1.85 -1.00
CA PRO A 8 -14.31 -0.93 0.12
C PRO A 8 -14.29 0.53 -0.36
N GLU A 9 -14.74 1.47 0.48
CA GLU A 9 -14.77 2.92 0.17
C GLU A 9 -13.38 3.46 -0.19
N GLN A 10 -12.36 2.91 0.47
CA GLN A 10 -10.95 3.23 0.26
C GLN A 10 -10.18 1.95 0.01
N PHE A 11 -9.37 1.90 -1.05
CA PHE A 11 -8.58 0.72 -1.42
C PHE A 11 -7.26 1.13 -2.07
N PHE A 12 -6.29 0.22 -2.04
CA PHE A 12 -5.07 0.36 -2.84
C PHE A 12 -5.24 -0.34 -4.19
N ALA A 13 -4.90 0.37 -5.27
CA ALA A 13 -4.82 -0.18 -6.62
C ALA A 13 -3.35 -0.41 -7.00
N HIS A 14 -3.03 -1.63 -7.41
CA HIS A 14 -1.70 -2.07 -7.85
C HIS A 14 -1.74 -2.29 -9.36
N PHE A 15 -1.01 -1.46 -10.09
CA PHE A 15 -0.88 -1.56 -11.54
C PHE A 15 0.50 -2.13 -11.89
N PRO A 16 0.64 -3.02 -12.90
CA PRO A 16 1.92 -3.67 -13.22
C PRO A 16 3.10 -2.73 -13.52
N LYS A 17 2.82 -1.52 -14.01
CA LYS A 17 3.84 -0.52 -14.40
C LYS A 17 4.14 0.50 -13.29
N GLU A 18 3.36 0.50 -12.22
CA GLU A 18 3.52 1.46 -11.13
C GLU A 18 4.36 0.86 -10.00
N VAL A 19 5.33 1.63 -9.53
CA VAL A 19 6.26 1.18 -8.47
C VAL A 19 5.56 1.14 -7.11
N LYS A 20 4.54 1.99 -6.91
CA LYS A 20 3.83 2.12 -5.65
C LYS A 20 2.33 1.92 -5.87
N PRO A 21 1.63 1.30 -4.91
CA PRO A 21 0.18 1.27 -4.93
C PRO A 21 -0.39 2.68 -4.85
N LEU A 22 -1.52 2.88 -5.52
CA LEU A 22 -2.27 4.12 -5.47
C LEU A 22 -3.45 3.99 -4.52
N LEU A 23 -3.58 4.93 -3.59
CA LEU A 23 -4.77 5.04 -2.76
C LEU A 23 -5.92 5.58 -3.61
N ILE A 24 -7.02 4.84 -3.67
CA ILE A 24 -8.25 5.24 -4.34
C ILE A 24 -9.34 5.43 -3.29
N MET A 25 -10.03 6.57 -3.37
CA MET A 25 -11.17 6.93 -2.54
C MET A 25 -12.39 7.00 -3.46
N ARG A 26 -13.41 6.18 -3.21
CA ARG A 26 -14.56 6.02 -4.11
C ARG A 26 -15.51 7.22 -4.14
N ASP A 27 -15.43 8.09 -3.16
CA ASP A 27 -16.17 9.36 -3.09
C ASP A 27 -15.46 10.50 -3.85
N SER A 28 -14.19 10.31 -4.22
CA SER A 28 -13.38 11.29 -4.95
C SER A 28 -13.43 11.04 -6.45
N VAL A 29 -14.06 11.96 -7.18
CA VAL A 29 -14.11 11.94 -8.66
C VAL A 29 -12.71 11.90 -9.26
N LEU A 30 -11.79 12.71 -8.73
CA LEU A 30 -10.40 12.78 -9.21
C LEU A 30 -9.67 11.43 -9.09
N PHE A 31 -9.85 10.72 -7.98
CA PHE A 31 -9.17 9.45 -7.76
C PHE A 31 -9.78 8.35 -8.62
N LEU A 32 -11.08 8.38 -8.86
CA LEU A 32 -11.75 7.46 -9.78
C LEU A 32 -11.30 7.69 -11.23
N GLU A 33 -11.18 8.94 -11.68
CA GLU A 33 -10.68 9.27 -13.02
C GLU A 33 -9.25 8.74 -13.23
N LEU A 34 -8.37 8.95 -12.24
CA LEU A 34 -7.01 8.41 -12.26
C LEU A 34 -7.01 6.88 -12.32
N PHE A 35 -7.82 6.23 -11.48
CA PHE A 35 -7.96 4.78 -11.45
C PHE A 35 -8.37 4.22 -12.82
N TRP A 36 -9.41 4.78 -13.45
CA TRP A 36 -9.87 4.33 -14.76
C TRP A 36 -8.87 4.60 -15.87
N SER A 37 -8.19 5.77 -15.84
CA SER A 37 -7.15 6.08 -16.82
C SER A 37 -6.02 5.05 -16.76
N LEU A 38 -5.56 4.71 -15.56
CA LEU A 38 -4.49 3.74 -15.37
C LEU A 38 -4.93 2.33 -15.72
N LEU A 39 -6.16 1.93 -15.36
CA LEU A 39 -6.72 0.64 -15.72
C LEU A 39 -6.84 0.48 -17.23
N ASN A 40 -7.31 1.51 -17.93
CA ASN A 40 -7.40 1.51 -19.40
C ASN A 40 -6.02 1.38 -20.06
N SER A 41 -4.99 2.01 -19.48
CA SER A 41 -3.61 1.93 -20.01
C SER A 41 -2.89 0.62 -19.69
N SER A 42 -3.21 0.01 -18.54
CA SER A 42 -2.53 -1.20 -18.04
C SER A 42 -3.25 -2.48 -18.46
N GLY A 43 -4.56 -2.42 -18.72
CA GLY A 43 -5.43 -3.55 -19.01
C GLY A 43 -5.89 -4.33 -17.77
N GLU A 44 -5.16 -4.22 -16.66
CA GLU A 44 -5.45 -4.91 -15.41
C GLU A 44 -4.99 -4.12 -14.18
N CYS A 45 -5.56 -4.45 -13.03
CA CYS A 45 -5.10 -4.01 -11.72
C CYS A 45 -5.44 -5.05 -10.64
N THR A 46 -4.64 -5.11 -9.58
CA THR A 46 -5.01 -5.82 -8.35
C THR A 46 -5.43 -4.80 -7.30
N CYS A 47 -6.52 -5.07 -6.56
CA CYS A 47 -6.98 -4.21 -5.49
C CYS A 47 -6.75 -4.88 -4.13
N SER A 48 -6.29 -4.12 -3.14
CA SER A 48 -6.17 -4.56 -1.74
C SER A 48 -6.83 -3.58 -0.79
N GLU A 49 -7.28 -4.07 0.36
CA GLU A 49 -7.80 -3.22 1.43
C GLU A 49 -6.71 -2.29 1.98
N VAL A 50 -7.13 -1.17 2.56
CA VAL A 50 -6.25 -0.27 3.31
C VAL A 50 -6.25 -0.74 4.76
N LEU A 51 -5.10 -1.21 5.25
CA LEU A 51 -4.93 -1.72 6.61
C LEU A 51 -3.71 -1.07 7.30
N PRO A 52 -3.85 -0.52 8.51
CA PRO A 52 -5.13 -0.26 9.19
C PRO A 52 -5.99 0.72 8.38
N ALA A 53 -7.27 0.84 8.72
CA ALA A 53 -8.14 1.84 8.11
C ALA A 53 -7.50 3.23 8.25
N LEU A 54 -7.67 4.12 7.27
CA LEU A 54 -6.92 5.38 7.23
C LEU A 54 -7.17 6.23 8.47
N GLU A 55 -8.39 6.22 9.00
CA GLU A 55 -8.80 6.91 10.21
C GLU A 55 -8.03 6.42 11.46
N GLU A 56 -7.57 5.16 11.44
CA GLU A 56 -6.76 4.54 12.49
C GLU A 56 -5.25 4.57 12.19
N ALA A 57 -4.87 4.84 10.94
CA ALA A 57 -3.49 4.84 10.48
C ALA A 57 -2.74 6.14 10.86
N TRP A 58 -3.47 7.23 11.08
CA TRP A 58 -2.89 8.53 11.41
C TRP A 58 -2.36 8.56 12.84
N LEU A 59 -1.12 8.99 12.97
CA LEU A 59 -0.46 9.29 14.23
C LEU A 59 -0.38 10.81 14.39
N ASP A 60 -0.66 11.30 15.60
CA ASP A 60 -0.40 12.68 15.97
C ASP A 60 1.09 12.88 16.23
N THR A 61 1.75 13.64 15.35
CA THR A 61 3.16 14.02 15.51
C THR A 61 3.29 15.51 15.78
N PRO A 62 4.44 16.00 16.33
CA PRO A 62 4.67 17.42 16.52
C PRO A 62 4.54 18.28 15.24
N ASP A 63 4.77 17.68 14.07
CA ASP A 63 4.70 18.34 12.76
C ASP A 63 3.34 18.16 12.05
N GLY A 64 2.38 17.48 12.71
CA GLY A 64 1.05 17.18 12.19
C GLY A 64 0.77 15.69 12.00
N PRO A 65 -0.40 15.33 11.43
CA PRO A 65 -0.77 13.93 11.21
C PRO A 65 0.15 13.23 10.21
N ALA A 66 0.63 12.04 10.58
CA ALA A 66 1.46 11.21 9.70
C ALA A 66 1.12 9.73 9.82
N THR A 67 1.25 8.97 8.72
CA THR A 67 1.27 7.50 8.77
C THR A 67 2.68 6.99 9.07
N SER A 68 2.83 5.76 9.57
CA SER A 68 4.14 5.17 9.86
C SER A 68 4.33 3.79 9.21
N GLU A 69 5.60 3.45 8.93
CA GLU A 69 6.02 2.13 8.45
C GLU A 69 7.15 1.63 9.34
N GLY A 70 7.00 0.44 9.93
CA GLY A 70 8.04 -0.21 10.73
C GLY A 70 8.84 -1.22 9.91
N ARG A 71 10.16 -1.12 9.90
CA ARG A 71 11.05 -2.08 9.24
C ARG A 71 11.89 -2.85 10.27
N PHE A 72 11.70 -4.16 10.31
CA PHE A 72 12.38 -5.05 11.25
C PHE A 72 13.43 -5.88 10.50
N VAL A 73 14.68 -5.83 10.96
CA VAL A 73 15.77 -6.64 10.41
C VAL A 73 16.15 -7.71 11.43
N PHE A 74 16.00 -8.97 11.06
CA PHE A 74 16.35 -10.11 11.90
C PHE A 74 17.75 -10.61 11.53
N PHE A 75 18.64 -10.68 12.52
CA PHE A 75 19.97 -11.26 12.33
C PHE A 75 19.96 -12.72 12.77
N ASP A 76 20.42 -13.61 11.91
CA ASP A 76 20.64 -15.00 12.26
C ASP A 76 21.80 -15.11 13.27
N ARG A 77 21.51 -15.70 14.44
CA ARG A 77 22.51 -15.95 15.49
C ARG A 77 23.47 -17.08 15.11
N SER A 78 23.14 -17.92 14.12
CA SER A 78 23.99 -19.02 13.64
C SER A 78 25.28 -18.53 12.95
N PHE A 79 25.35 -17.26 12.54
CA PHE A 79 26.56 -16.67 11.94
C PHE A 79 27.75 -16.54 12.91
N ARG A 80 27.54 -16.70 14.22
CA ARG A 80 28.61 -16.60 15.23
C ARG A 80 29.38 -17.91 15.49
N SER A 81 28.98 -19.03 14.89
CA SER A 81 29.60 -20.34 15.17
C SER A 81 30.49 -20.89 14.05
N ARG A 82 30.70 -20.16 12.95
CA ARG A 82 31.74 -20.56 11.98
C ARG A 82 33.10 -20.07 12.48
N PRO A 83 34.01 -20.95 12.89
CA PRO A 83 35.40 -20.56 13.05
C PRO A 83 35.89 -20.04 11.69
N LEU A 84 36.59 -18.91 11.69
CA LEU A 84 37.37 -18.48 10.56
C LEU A 84 38.52 -19.49 10.44
N ASP A 85 38.36 -20.50 9.59
CA ASP A 85 39.47 -21.37 9.19
C ASP A 85 40.56 -20.46 8.59
N ARG A 86 41.65 -20.30 9.34
CA ARG A 86 42.90 -19.66 8.93
C ARG A 86 43.87 -20.73 8.44
#